data_AF-A0A961SF90-F1
#
_entry.id   AF-A0A961SF90-F1
#
_cell.length_a   1.000
_cell.length_b   1.000
_cell.length_c   1.000
_cell.angle_alpha   90.00
_cell.angle_beta   90.00
_cell.angle_gamma   90.00
#
_symmetry.space_group_name_H-M   'P 1'
#
loop_
_entity.id
_entity.type
_entity.pdbx_description
1 polymer ?
#
loop_
_entity_poly.entity_id
_entity_poly.type
_entity_poly.pdbx_seq_one_letter_code
_entity_poly.pdbx_strand_id
1 'polypeptide(L)'
;MKAAAAEDAAPPPVSAPWSTGRLTGILALGFWVVAGLGLVYFLWSVWDPDKIARYGPKLLSGLWVTVSLVAASIILGALISLPVAFGRMSKNRFIGALAYGYVYLFRGTPLIAQLF
;
A
#
# COMPACT_ATOMS: atom_id res chain seq x y z
N MET A 1 -5.53 -64.26 -30.40
CA MET A 1 -4.69 -63.58 -29.38
C MET A 1 -4.02 -62.40 -30.05
N LYS A 2 -4.23 -61.20 -29.48
CA LYS A 2 -3.63 -59.88 -29.83
C LYS A 2 -4.06 -59.21 -31.14
N ALA A 3 -4.93 -58.21 -31.02
CA ALA A 3 -4.63 -56.82 -31.43
C ALA A 3 -5.86 -55.93 -31.12
N ALA A 4 -6.04 -55.57 -29.86
CA ALA A 4 -7.07 -54.61 -29.41
C ALA A 4 -6.48 -53.67 -28.34
N ALA A 5 -5.29 -53.13 -28.59
CA ALA A 5 -4.55 -52.36 -27.58
C ALA A 5 -3.76 -51.19 -28.21
N ALA A 6 -4.42 -50.40 -29.06
CA ALA A 6 -3.78 -49.22 -29.66
C ALA A 6 -4.69 -47.98 -29.68
N GLU A 7 -5.70 -47.91 -28.81
CA GLU A 7 -6.67 -46.79 -28.79
C GLU A 7 -6.58 -45.92 -27.53
N ASP A 8 -5.52 -46.07 -26.71
CA ASP A 8 -5.34 -45.30 -25.48
C ASP A 8 -3.91 -44.74 -25.32
N ALA A 9 -3.25 -44.48 -26.46
CA ALA A 9 -1.99 -43.75 -26.44
C ALA A 9 -2.30 -42.25 -26.35
N ALA A 10 -2.06 -41.65 -25.18
CA ALA A 10 -2.19 -40.21 -24.97
C ALA A 10 -1.50 -39.45 -26.12
N PRO A 11 -2.13 -38.41 -26.71
CA PRO A 11 -1.52 -37.66 -27.80
C PRO A 11 -0.13 -37.16 -27.37
N PRO A 12 0.88 -37.24 -28.25
CA PRO A 12 2.24 -36.85 -27.92
C PRO A 12 2.21 -35.41 -27.38
N PRO A 13 2.93 -35.10 -26.27
CA PRO A 13 2.91 -33.77 -25.69
C PRO A 13 3.38 -32.77 -26.74
N VAL A 14 2.46 -31.92 -27.20
CA VAL A 14 2.78 -30.89 -28.19
C VAL A 14 3.70 -29.89 -27.51
N SER A 15 5.00 -29.98 -27.79
CA SER A 15 5.99 -29.02 -27.30
C SER A 15 5.71 -27.67 -27.95
N ALA A 16 4.89 -26.85 -27.30
CA ALA A 16 4.52 -25.55 -27.83
C ALA A 16 5.79 -24.70 -28.02
N PRO A 17 6.14 -24.30 -29.26
CA PRO A 17 7.29 -23.45 -29.50
C PRO A 17 7.08 -22.11 -28.80
N TRP A 18 8.18 -21.41 -28.55
CA TRP A 18 8.21 -20.13 -27.85
C TRP A 18 7.09 -19.21 -28.33
N SER A 19 6.08 -18.99 -27.49
CA SER A 19 4.99 -18.06 -27.82
C SER A 19 5.48 -16.63 -27.60
N THR A 20 5.03 -15.71 -28.45
CA THR A 20 5.30 -14.27 -28.32
C THR A 20 4.95 -13.75 -26.93
N GLY A 21 3.89 -14.28 -26.31
CA GLY A 21 3.50 -13.99 -24.92
C GLY A 21 4.50 -14.46 -23.86
N ARG A 22 5.21 -15.58 -24.08
CA ARG A 22 6.30 -16.02 -23.18
C ARG A 22 7.53 -15.13 -23.34
N LEU A 23 7.86 -14.72 -24.57
CA LEU A 23 9.00 -13.83 -24.81
C LEU A 23 8.78 -12.45 -24.18
N THR A 24 7.61 -11.86 -24.36
CA THR A 24 7.27 -10.57 -23.73
C THR A 24 7.29 -10.67 -22.20
N GLY A 25 6.77 -11.76 -21.63
CA GLY A 25 6.83 -12.04 -20.20
C GLY A 25 8.25 -12.19 -19.67
N ILE A 26 9.12 -12.94 -20.37
CA ILE A 26 10.52 -13.14 -19.99
C ILE A 26 11.30 -11.83 -20.08
N LEU A 27 11.06 -11.01 -21.11
CA LEU A 27 11.70 -9.70 -21.24
C LEU A 27 11.28 -8.73 -20.15
N ALA A 28 9.98 -8.68 -19.81
CA ALA A 28 9.48 -7.86 -18.72
C ALA A 28 10.05 -8.31 -17.36
N LEU A 29 10.09 -9.62 -17.11
CA LEU A 29 10.69 -10.17 -15.90
C LEU A 29 12.20 -9.88 -15.85
N GLY A 30 12.91 -10.08 -16.95
CA GLY A 30 14.33 -9.78 -17.08
C GLY A 30 14.63 -8.32 -16.82
N PHE A 31 13.81 -7.40 -17.34
CA PHE A 31 13.89 -5.97 -17.04
C PHE A 31 13.75 -5.71 -15.54
N TRP A 32 12.74 -6.27 -14.87
CA TRP A 32 12.55 -6.08 -13.42
C TRP A 32 13.66 -6.71 -12.58
N VAL A 33 14.20 -7.85 -13.01
CA VAL A 33 15.35 -8.50 -12.34
C VAL A 33 16.59 -7.61 -12.48
N VAL A 34 16.91 -7.12 -13.68
CA VAL A 34 18.04 -6.23 -13.91
C VAL A 34 17.86 -4.91 -13.15
N ALA A 35 16.66 -4.33 -13.16
CA ALA A 35 16.35 -3.12 -12.40
C ALA A 35 16.50 -3.33 -10.89
N GLY A 36 16.01 -4.46 -10.36
CA GLY A 36 16.16 -4.84 -8.96
C GLY A 36 17.62 -5.04 -8.56
N LEU A 37 18.39 -5.79 -9.36
CA LEU A 37 19.83 -5.97 -9.15
C LEU A 37 20.58 -4.64 -9.25
N GLY A 38 20.20 -3.77 -10.19
CA GLY A 38 20.74 -2.42 -10.34
C GLY A 38 20.45 -1.54 -9.12
N LEU A 39 19.23 -1.61 -8.56
CA LEU A 39 18.88 -0.90 -7.34
C LEU A 39 19.70 -1.41 -6.14
N VAL A 40 19.85 -2.73 -5.99
CA VAL A 40 20.66 -3.31 -4.92
C VAL A 40 22.12 -2.89 -5.05
N TYR A 41 22.69 -2.97 -6.26
CA TYR A 41 24.05 -2.50 -6.54
C TYR A 41 24.20 -1.00 -6.24
N PHE A 42 23.24 -0.18 -6.66
CA PHE A 42 23.23 1.25 -6.38
C PHE A 42 23.22 1.53 -4.88
N LEU A 43 22.31 0.90 -4.13
CA LEU A 43 22.21 1.06 -2.67
C LEU A 43 23.51 0.60 -1.97
N TRP A 44 24.12 -0.49 -2.42
CA TRP A 44 25.41 -0.94 -1.93
C TRP A 44 26.52 0.08 -2.21
N SER A 45 26.56 0.61 -3.44
CA SER A 45 27.61 1.55 -3.86
C SER A 45 27.53 2.92 -3.18
N VAL A 46 26.32 3.35 -2.82
CA VAL A 46 26.05 4.66 -2.20
C VAL A 46 26.10 4.58 -0.67
N TRP A 47 26.20 3.38 -0.10
CA TRP A 47 26.22 3.18 1.34
C TRP A 47 27.43 3.86 2.00
N ASP A 48 27.15 4.89 2.79
CA ASP A 48 28.16 5.71 3.46
C ASP A 48 27.82 5.82 4.96
N PRO A 49 28.56 5.10 5.83
CA PRO A 49 28.31 5.08 7.27
C PRO A 49 28.40 6.48 7.92
N ASP A 50 29.26 7.36 7.41
CA ASP A 50 29.48 8.69 7.99
C ASP A 50 28.27 9.59 7.78
N LYS A 51 27.60 9.47 6.62
CA LYS A 51 26.33 10.17 6.35
C LYS A 51 25.22 9.70 7.30
N ILE A 52 25.15 8.40 7.58
CA ILE A 52 24.16 7.85 8.52
C ILE A 52 24.42 8.35 9.94
N ALA A 53 25.67 8.35 10.40
CA ALA A 53 26.02 8.89 11.71
C ALA A 53 25.69 10.39 11.83
N ARG A 54 25.89 11.17 10.76
CA ARG A 54 25.65 12.61 10.74
C ARG A 54 24.16 12.99 10.66
N TYR A 55 23.38 12.33 9.81
CA TYR A 55 21.99 12.71 9.52
C TYR A 55 20.96 11.79 10.20
N GLY A 56 21.33 10.55 10.50
CA GLY A 56 20.45 9.55 11.12
C GLY A 56 19.76 10.02 12.38
N PRO A 57 20.46 10.63 13.37
CA PRO A 57 19.82 11.14 14.58
C PRO A 57 18.75 12.22 14.29
N LYS A 58 18.97 13.09 13.30
CA LYS A 58 17.99 14.10 12.89
C LYS A 58 16.78 13.48 12.21
N LEU A 59 17.00 12.50 11.33
CA LEU A 59 15.91 11.76 10.68
C LEU A 59 15.06 11.01 11.72
N LEU A 60 15.70 10.37 12.70
CA LEU A 60 15.01 9.68 13.78
C LEU A 60 14.22 10.64 14.67
N SER A 61 14.78 11.81 14.97
CA SER A 61 14.08 12.87 15.70
C SER A 61 12.84 13.36 14.93
N GLY A 62 12.96 13.61 13.63
CA GLY A 62 11.83 14.01 12.79
C GLY A 62 10.75 12.92 12.69
N LEU A 63 11.17 11.65 12.59
CA LEU A 63 10.26 10.50 12.66
C LEU A 63 9.52 10.48 14.00
N TRP A 64 10.21 10.70 15.12
CA TRP A 64 9.59 10.73 16.44
C TRP A 64 8.56 11.85 16.58
N VAL A 65 8.86 13.05 16.05
CA VAL A 65 7.88 14.15 15.99
C VAL A 65 6.66 13.75 15.18
N THR A 66 6.85 13.14 14.00
CA THR A 66 5.74 12.69 13.15
C THR A 66 4.87 11.66 13.87
N VAL A 67 5.49 10.64 14.48
CA VAL A 67 4.78 9.59 15.22
C VAL A 67 4.02 10.18 16.40
N SER A 68 4.63 11.08 17.17
CA SER A 68 3.98 11.70 18.33
C SER A 68 2.79 12.60 17.92
N LEU A 69 2.93 13.38 16.84
CA LEU A 69 1.83 14.18 16.29
C LEU A 69 0.69 13.30 15.77
N VAL A 70 1.00 12.21 15.05
CA VAL A 70 -0.02 11.27 14.57
C VAL A 70 -0.73 10.60 15.74
N ALA A 71 0.01 10.11 16.73
CA ALA A 71 -0.57 9.46 17.91
C ALA A 71 -1.48 10.43 18.68
N ALA A 72 -1.02 11.66 18.95
CA ALA A 72 -1.81 12.68 19.60
C ALA A 72 -3.08 13.02 18.80
N SER A 73 -2.95 13.17 17.48
CA SER A 73 -4.08 13.47 16.60
C SER A 73 -5.13 12.36 16.59
N ILE A 74 -4.70 11.10 16.56
CA ILE A 74 -5.61 9.94 16.63
C ILE A 74 -6.33 9.93 17.97
N ILE A 75 -5.63 10.12 19.09
CA ILE A 75 -6.23 10.09 20.42
C ILE A 75 -7.27 11.22 20.56
N LEU A 76 -6.89 12.45 20.23
CA LEU A 76 -7.79 13.61 20.30
C LEU A 76 -8.97 13.45 19.34
N GLY A 77 -8.71 13.00 18.11
CA GLY A 77 -9.75 12.72 17.12
C GLY A 77 -10.73 11.64 17.59
N ALA A 78 -10.23 10.58 18.24
CA ALA A 78 -11.06 9.51 18.79
C ALA A 78 -11.93 10.00 19.96
N LEU A 79 -11.36 10.82 20.85
CA LEU A 79 -12.10 11.40 21.98
C LEU A 79 -13.28 12.25 21.53
N ILE A 80 -13.17 12.95 20.40
CA ILE A 80 -14.26 13.76 19.83
C ILE A 80 -15.20 12.89 18.99
N SER A 81 -14.65 11.97 18.20
CA SER A 81 -15.44 11.12 17.29
C SER A 81 -16.37 10.18 18.03
N LEU A 82 -16.00 9.73 19.22
CA LEU A 82 -16.80 8.77 20.00
C LEU A 82 -18.13 9.39 20.48
N PRO A 83 -18.17 10.57 21.15
CA PRO A 83 -19.42 11.30 21.40
C PRO A 83 -20.22 11.62 20.15
N VAL A 84 -19.57 12.00 19.05
CA VAL A 84 -20.25 12.30 17.78
C VAL A 84 -20.94 11.05 17.22
N ALA A 85 -20.29 9.88 17.31
CA ALA A 85 -20.88 8.61 16.90
C ALA A 85 -22.13 8.26 17.72
N PHE A 86 -22.07 8.43 19.04
CA PHE A 86 -23.25 8.29 19.90
C PHE A 86 -24.34 9.31 19.57
N GLY A 87 -23.96 10.56 19.30
CA GLY A 87 -24.87 11.62 18.89
C GLY A 87 -25.62 11.30 17.59
N ARG A 88 -24.95 10.66 16.61
CA ARG A 88 -25.56 10.20 15.35
C ARG A 88 -26.60 9.09 15.55
N MET A 89 -26.45 8.28 16.60
CA MET A 89 -27.39 7.21 16.95
C MET A 89 -28.52 7.69 17.88
N SER A 90 -28.48 8.95 18.33
CA SER A 90 -29.47 9.51 19.24
C SER A 90 -30.83 9.70 18.56
N LYS A 91 -31.90 9.40 19.29
CA LYS A 91 -33.28 9.73 18.86
C LYS A 91 -33.58 11.23 18.91
N ASN A 92 -32.75 12.03 19.59
CA ASN A 92 -32.94 13.47 19.67
C ASN A 92 -32.47 14.15 18.38
N ARG A 93 -33.41 14.77 17.66
CA ARG A 93 -33.16 15.47 16.39
C ARG A 93 -32.07 16.53 16.47
N PHE A 94 -31.94 17.25 17.58
CA PHE A 94 -30.95 18.32 17.74
C PHE A 94 -29.54 17.76 17.85
N ILE A 95 -29.36 16.73 18.69
CA ILE A 95 -28.06 16.06 18.89
C ILE A 95 -27.63 15.36 17.60
N GLY A 96 -28.56 14.66 16.94
CA GLY A 96 -28.31 13.99 15.66
C GLY A 96 -27.94 14.96 14.53
N ALA A 97 -28.57 16.14 14.48
CA ALA A 97 -28.26 17.18 13.51
C ALA A 97 -26.89 17.82 13.74
N LEU A 98 -26.52 18.14 14.98
CA LEU A 98 -25.19 18.66 15.32
C LEU A 98 -24.08 17.66 14.97
N ALA A 99 -24.28 16.39 15.32
CA ALA A 99 -23.33 15.33 14.99
C ALA A 99 -23.21 15.10 13.48
N TYR A 100 -24.32 15.20 12.74
CA TYR A 100 -24.31 15.16 11.27
C TYR A 100 -23.54 16.32 10.66
N GLY A 101 -23.78 17.55 11.15
CA GLY A 101 -23.09 18.76 10.70
C GLY A 101 -21.58 18.65 10.89
N TYR A 102 -21.12 18.22 12.07
CA TYR A 102 -19.70 17.96 12.32
C TYR A 102 -19.12 16.96 11.31
N VAL A 103 -19.72 15.77 11.17
CA VAL A 103 -19.21 14.73 10.24
C VAL A 103 -19.18 15.25 8.79
N TYR A 104 -20.21 15.96 8.36
CA TYR A 104 -20.31 16.52 7.02
C TYR A 104 -19.21 17.55 6.77
N LEU A 105 -18.93 18.45 7.72
CA LEU A 105 -17.87 19.45 7.60
C LEU A 105 -16.51 18.77 7.44
N PHE A 106 -16.14 17.87 8.35
CA PHE A 106 -14.82 17.24 8.35
C PHE A 106 -14.59 16.21 7.25
N ARG A 107 -15.64 15.56 6.71
CA ARG A 107 -15.52 14.59 5.61
C ARG A 107 -15.83 15.16 4.23
N GLY A 108 -16.53 16.30 4.17
CA GLY A 108 -17.06 16.88 2.94
C GLY A 108 -16.33 18.12 2.45
N THR A 109 -15.48 18.76 3.26
CA THR A 109 -14.68 19.91 2.81
C THR A 109 -13.29 19.48 2.30
N PRO A 110 -12.84 19.95 1.12
CA PRO A 110 -11.51 19.68 0.61
C PRO A 110 -10.43 20.19 1.58
N LEU A 111 -9.39 19.39 1.82
CA LEU A 111 -8.31 19.72 2.78
C LEU A 111 -7.59 21.04 2.45
N ILE A 112 -7.56 21.43 1.16
CA ILE A 112 -7.06 22.73 0.71
C ILE A 112 -7.88 23.88 1.32
N ALA A 113 -9.21 23.78 1.38
CA ALA A 113 -10.06 24.80 2.01
C ALA A 113 -10.01 24.79 3.55
N GLN A 114 -9.38 23.78 4.16
CA GLN A 114 -9.16 23.71 5.61
C GLN A 114 -7.81 24.32 6.03
N LEU A 115 -6.84 24.39 5.10
CA LEU A 115 -5.49 24.90 5.36
C LEU A 115 -5.28 26.35 4.89
N PHE A 116 -6.11 26.85 3.97
CA PHE A 116 -6.04 28.19 3.38
C PHE A 116 -7.38 28.92 3.53
#